data_AF-A0A6C1QP93-F1
#
_entry.id   AF-A0A6C1QP93-F1
#
_cell.length_a   1.000
_cell.length_b   1.000
_cell.length_c   1.000
_cell.angle_alpha   90.00
_cell.angle_beta   90.00
_cell.angle_gamma   90.00
#
_symmetry.space_group_name_H-M   'P 1'
#
loop_
_entity.id
_entity.type
_entity.pdbx_description
1 polymer ?
#
loop_
_entity_poly.entity_id
_entity_poly.type
_entity_poly.pdbx_seq_one_letter_code
_entity_poly.pdbx_strand_id
1 'polypeptide(L)'
;MESVQVFVQFFLNLGASVFLPVLIFLLAVAFGAKPGKSIRAALMVGVGFVGINLIIGLLMGNLGPASQAMVERFGIELSVIDVGWPASAAIAFASELAALVIPAGILLNLVLLLAKVTKTINIDIWNFWHFAFAGAMVQAVTGNIWYGLISALLFAAISLFLADWTAPAIQQLLGIPGISLPHGLSASFVPFAVVANKVIDKIPGLNKIEADPEDIKKKFGVFGEPVFVGAVIGIVIAALGYAGVDSFGVWFPQVLQVGIAMAAVMVLMPRMVALLMEGLIPLSEAAREFLQKRASGREIYLGLDSAIAIGH
;
A
#
# COMPACT_ATOMS: atom_id res chain seq x y z
N MET A 1 2.87 -21.63 -24.43
CA MET A 1 3.48 -21.46 -23.09
C MET A 1 4.75 -20.63 -23.15
N GLU A 2 5.66 -20.87 -24.10
CA GLU A 2 6.85 -20.04 -24.33
C GLU A 2 6.54 -18.56 -24.59
N SER A 3 5.54 -18.24 -25.41
CA SER A 3 5.21 -16.84 -25.75
C SER A 3 4.76 -16.01 -24.54
N VAL A 4 4.05 -16.65 -23.59
CA VAL A 4 3.60 -16.01 -22.35
C VAL A 4 4.77 -15.85 -21.39
N GLN A 5 5.65 -16.85 -21.29
CA GLN A 5 6.86 -16.76 -20.47
C GLN A 5 7.83 -15.69 -20.98
N VAL A 6 8.02 -15.58 -22.30
CA VAL A 6 8.85 -14.53 -22.92
C VAL A 6 8.26 -13.14 -22.69
N PHE A 7 6.93 -12.99 -22.80
CA PHE A 7 6.25 -11.73 -22.52
C PHE A 7 6.39 -11.36 -21.02
N VAL A 8 6.13 -12.29 -20.12
CA VAL A 8 6.27 -12.07 -18.67
C VAL A 8 7.73 -11.75 -18.30
N GLN A 9 8.70 -12.51 -18.81
CA GLN A 9 10.14 -12.25 -18.60
C GLN A 9 10.59 -10.90 -19.15
N PHE A 10 10.09 -10.48 -20.32
CA PHE A 10 10.35 -9.14 -20.85
C PHE A 10 9.89 -8.06 -19.88
N PHE A 11 8.68 -8.18 -19.31
CA PHE A 11 8.18 -7.22 -18.33
C PHE A 11 8.90 -7.26 -16.98
N LEU A 12 9.36 -8.42 -16.55
CA LEU A 12 10.14 -8.55 -15.31
C LEU A 12 11.52 -7.91 -15.44
N ASN A 13 12.15 -8.03 -16.60
CA ASN A 13 13.43 -7.38 -16.88
C ASN A 13 13.33 -5.85 -16.97
N LEU A 14 12.15 -5.29 -17.22
CA LEU A 14 11.93 -3.84 -17.25
C LEU A 14 11.89 -3.21 -15.84
N GLY A 15 11.62 -4.00 -14.80
CA GLY A 15 11.48 -3.53 -13.42
C GLY A 15 10.17 -2.79 -13.14
N ALA A 16 9.80 -2.68 -11.86
CA ALA A 16 8.54 -2.06 -11.43
C ALA A 16 8.38 -0.60 -11.86
N SER A 17 9.49 0.14 -11.98
CA SER A 17 9.51 1.55 -12.42
C SER A 17 9.10 1.76 -13.87
N VAL A 18 9.07 0.71 -14.69
CA VAL A 18 8.67 0.76 -16.10
C VAL A 18 7.41 -0.07 -16.34
N PHE A 19 7.32 -1.27 -15.77
CA PHE A 19 6.17 -2.16 -15.94
C PHE A 19 4.85 -1.51 -15.53
N LEU A 20 4.79 -0.96 -14.31
CA LEU A 20 3.54 -0.43 -13.78
C LEU A 20 3.07 0.84 -14.52
N PRO A 21 3.95 1.81 -14.87
CA PRO A 21 3.58 2.90 -15.79
C PRO A 21 2.99 2.43 -17.11
N VAL A 22 3.60 1.44 -17.76
CA VAL A 22 3.11 0.91 -19.04
C VAL A 22 1.75 0.26 -18.85
N LEU A 23 1.57 -0.54 -17.80
CA LEU A 23 0.28 -1.16 -17.49
C LEU A 23 -0.81 -0.11 -17.25
N ILE A 24 -0.52 0.91 -16.45
CA ILE A 24 -1.46 2.01 -16.16
C ILE A 24 -1.81 2.77 -17.43
N PHE A 25 -0.83 3.04 -18.30
CA PHE A 25 -1.08 3.65 -19.60
C PHE A 25 -2.05 2.82 -20.45
N LEU A 26 -1.78 1.51 -20.58
CA LEU A 26 -2.62 0.60 -21.37
C LEU A 26 -4.03 0.51 -20.82
N LEU A 27 -4.17 0.38 -19.49
CA LEU A 27 -5.47 0.32 -18.83
C LEU A 27 -6.23 1.65 -18.96
N ALA A 28 -5.56 2.79 -18.79
CA ALA A 28 -6.19 4.10 -18.90
C ALA A 28 -6.75 4.31 -20.32
N VAL A 29 -5.98 3.96 -21.35
CA VAL A 29 -6.44 4.03 -22.75
C VAL A 29 -7.58 3.04 -23.00
N ALA A 30 -7.51 1.81 -22.48
CA ALA A 30 -8.57 0.82 -22.62
C ALA A 30 -9.90 1.26 -21.97
N PHE A 31 -9.84 2.00 -20.86
CA PHE A 31 -11.01 2.61 -20.22
C PHE A 31 -11.47 3.93 -20.89
N GLY A 32 -10.80 4.38 -21.95
CA GLY A 32 -11.21 5.53 -22.75
C GLY A 32 -10.59 6.87 -22.33
N ALA A 33 -9.53 6.86 -21.51
CA ALA A 33 -8.77 8.06 -21.21
C ALA A 33 -8.01 8.56 -22.46
N LYS A 34 -7.88 9.88 -22.61
CA LYS A 34 -7.11 10.48 -23.71
C LYS A 34 -5.63 10.03 -23.62
N PRO A 35 -4.99 9.60 -24.73
CA PRO A 35 -3.60 9.12 -24.71
C PRO A 35 -2.62 10.13 -24.08
N GLY A 36 -2.79 11.44 -24.34
CA GLY A 36 -1.95 12.49 -23.76
C GLY A 36 -2.08 12.64 -22.23
N LYS A 37 -3.29 12.46 -21.67
CA LYS A 37 -3.49 12.44 -20.20
C LYS A 37 -2.88 11.17 -19.61
N SER A 38 -3.07 10.04 -20.30
CA SER A 38 -2.61 8.71 -19.88
C SER A 38 -1.09 8.58 -19.85
N ILE A 39 -0.38 9.14 -20.84
CA ILE A 39 1.09 9.08 -20.87
C ILE A 39 1.71 9.92 -19.76
N ARG A 40 1.18 11.13 -19.51
CA ARG A 40 1.63 11.96 -18.38
C ARG A 40 1.39 11.24 -17.06
N ALA A 41 0.21 10.64 -16.90
CA ALA A 41 -0.18 9.89 -15.71
C ALA A 41 0.80 8.72 -15.44
N ALA A 42 1.05 7.90 -16.46
CA ALA A 42 2.00 6.80 -16.40
C ALA A 42 3.42 7.26 -16.03
N LEU A 43 3.92 8.34 -16.65
CA LEU A 43 5.25 8.88 -16.33
C LEU A 43 5.35 9.35 -14.88
N MET A 44 4.31 10.02 -14.35
CA MET A 44 4.27 10.44 -12.95
C MET A 44 4.33 9.24 -11.99
N VAL A 45 3.62 8.15 -12.30
CA VAL A 45 3.73 6.90 -11.54
C VAL A 45 5.16 6.37 -11.55
N GLY A 46 5.81 6.36 -12.72
CA GLY A 46 7.20 5.91 -12.84
C GLY A 46 8.16 6.74 -12.00
N VAL A 47 8.04 8.06 -12.05
CA VAL A 47 8.82 8.99 -11.19
C VAL A 47 8.57 8.72 -9.72
N GLY A 48 7.31 8.52 -9.30
CA GLY A 48 6.95 8.15 -7.93
C GLY A 48 7.66 6.87 -7.47
N PHE A 49 7.69 5.83 -8.29
CA PHE A 49 8.42 4.60 -7.98
C PHE A 49 9.93 4.78 -7.87
N VAL A 50 10.55 5.55 -8.77
CA VAL A 50 11.98 5.84 -8.65
C VAL A 50 12.25 6.57 -7.34
N GLY A 51 11.44 7.57 -7.00
CA GLY A 51 11.53 8.30 -5.75
C GLY A 51 11.38 7.41 -4.51
N ILE A 52 10.37 6.55 -4.48
CA ILE A 52 10.16 5.59 -3.38
C ILE A 52 11.38 4.68 -3.22
N ASN A 53 11.92 4.11 -4.31
CA ASN A 53 13.09 3.23 -4.25
C ASN A 53 14.36 3.94 -3.79
N LEU A 54 14.57 5.21 -4.16
CA LEU A 54 15.68 6.01 -3.63
C LEU A 54 15.59 6.18 -2.11
N ILE A 55 14.38 6.39 -1.59
CA ILE A 55 14.15 6.57 -0.15
C ILE A 55 14.30 5.24 0.59
N ILE A 56 13.84 4.13 0.01
CA ILE A 56 14.09 2.79 0.55
C ILE A 56 15.59 2.52 0.62
N GLY A 57 16.34 2.87 -0.44
CA GLY A 57 17.80 2.77 -0.45
C GLY A 57 18.43 3.60 0.66
N LEU A 58 17.95 4.82 0.90
CA LEU A 58 18.40 5.66 2.00
C LEU A 58 18.12 5.01 3.37
N LEU A 59 16.93 4.45 3.57
CA LEU A 59 16.54 3.76 4.80
C LEU A 59 17.43 2.53 5.03
N MET A 60 17.54 1.65 4.04
CA MET A 60 18.33 0.42 4.14
C MET A 60 19.83 0.69 4.32
N GLY A 61 20.36 1.72 3.67
CA GLY A 61 21.78 2.10 3.77
C GLY A 61 22.17 2.75 5.10
N ASN A 62 21.24 3.37 5.83
CA ASN A 62 21.52 4.07 7.09
C ASN A 62 20.95 3.35 8.31
N LEU A 63 19.64 3.08 8.30
CA LEU A 63 18.95 2.44 9.41
C LEU A 63 19.27 0.94 9.49
N GLY A 64 19.52 0.30 8.35
CA GLY A 64 19.83 -1.13 8.25
C GLY A 64 20.99 -1.56 9.16
N PRO A 65 22.21 -1.03 8.92
CA PRO A 65 23.37 -1.34 9.73
C PRO A 65 23.22 -0.91 11.20
N ALA A 66 22.54 0.21 11.47
CA ALA A 66 22.31 0.70 12.83
C ALA A 66 21.40 -0.26 13.63
N SER A 67 20.36 -0.76 12.98
CA SER A 67 19.43 -1.72 13.58
C SER A 67 20.11 -3.07 13.80
N GLN A 68 20.90 -3.57 12.85
CA GLN A 68 21.67 -4.81 13.02
C GLN A 68 22.67 -4.71 14.17
N ALA A 69 23.43 -3.61 14.24
CA ALA A 69 24.37 -3.38 15.35
C ALA A 69 23.65 -3.35 16.72
N MET A 70 22.46 -2.73 16.79
CA MET A 70 21.64 -2.74 18.00
C MET A 70 21.21 -4.17 18.38
N VAL A 71 20.69 -4.93 17.41
CA VAL A 71 20.21 -6.30 17.60
C VAL A 71 21.34 -7.21 18.12
N GLU A 72 22.51 -7.14 17.50
CA GLU A 72 23.71 -7.88 17.92
C GLU A 72 24.16 -7.49 19.33
N ARG A 73 24.20 -6.18 19.63
CA ARG A 73 24.68 -5.68 20.92
C ARG A 73 23.78 -6.06 22.09
N PHE A 74 22.47 -6.05 21.89
CA PHE A 74 21.50 -6.35 22.94
C PHE A 74 21.09 -7.83 22.98
N GLY A 75 21.60 -8.66 22.06
CA GLY A 75 21.24 -10.08 21.97
C GLY A 75 19.74 -10.30 21.71
N ILE A 76 19.10 -9.37 21.00
CA ILE A 76 17.68 -9.45 20.66
C ILE A 76 17.55 -10.18 19.33
N GLU A 77 16.54 -11.03 19.15
CA GLU A 77 16.27 -11.68 17.86
C GLU A 77 15.27 -10.86 17.03
N LEU A 78 15.72 -9.72 16.49
CA LEU A 78 14.96 -8.93 15.51
C LEU A 78 15.66 -8.99 14.15
N SER A 79 15.09 -9.75 13.22
CA SER A 79 15.68 -9.98 11.89
C SER A 79 15.06 -9.14 10.77
N VAL A 80 14.04 -8.32 11.07
CA VAL A 80 13.23 -7.63 10.06
C VAL A 80 13.14 -6.14 10.35
N ILE A 81 13.33 -5.33 9.31
CA ILE A 81 13.15 -3.88 9.34
C ILE A 81 11.84 -3.55 8.65
N ASP A 82 10.98 -2.79 9.33
CA ASP A 82 9.77 -2.24 8.70
C ASP A 82 10.16 -1.11 7.75
N VAL A 83 10.00 -1.38 6.45
CA VAL A 83 10.27 -0.43 5.36
C VAL A 83 9.04 0.41 5.00
N GLY A 84 7.92 0.19 5.69
CA GLY A 84 6.64 0.81 5.43
C GLY A 84 5.86 0.16 4.28
N TRP A 85 4.57 0.49 4.23
CA TRP A 85 3.67 0.01 3.19
C TRP A 85 4.04 0.46 1.76
N PRO A 86 4.60 1.67 1.49
CA PRO A 86 4.93 2.07 0.12
C PRO A 86 6.02 1.20 -0.50
N ALA A 87 6.99 0.80 0.34
CA ALA A 87 8.03 -0.14 -0.05
C ALA A 87 7.48 -1.53 -0.31
N SER A 88 6.58 -2.01 0.56
CA SER A 88 5.89 -3.28 0.39
C SER A 88 5.09 -3.32 -0.92
N ALA A 89 4.40 -2.23 -1.26
CA ALA A 89 3.69 -2.09 -2.53
C ALA A 89 4.64 -2.12 -3.73
N ALA A 90 5.79 -1.43 -3.66
CA ALA A 90 6.79 -1.47 -4.71
C ALA A 90 7.38 -2.86 -4.93
N ILE A 91 7.67 -3.59 -3.84
CA ILE A 91 8.12 -4.99 -3.90
C ILE A 91 7.03 -5.88 -4.49
N ALA A 92 5.77 -5.69 -4.08
CA ALA A 92 4.64 -6.44 -4.61
C ALA A 92 4.53 -6.29 -6.12
N PHE A 93 4.53 -5.05 -6.63
CA PHE A 93 4.44 -4.78 -8.06
C PHE A 93 5.69 -5.18 -8.86
N ALA A 94 6.84 -5.29 -8.22
CA ALA A 94 8.05 -5.83 -8.82
C ALA A 94 8.03 -7.36 -8.96
N SER A 95 7.13 -8.06 -8.26
CA SER A 95 7.09 -9.53 -8.25
C SER A 95 6.59 -10.09 -9.58
N GLU A 96 7.09 -11.30 -9.93
CA GLU A 96 6.61 -12.07 -11.09
C GLU A 96 5.11 -12.32 -11.05
N LEU A 97 4.57 -12.46 -9.83
CA LEU A 97 3.19 -12.76 -9.59
C LEU A 97 2.26 -11.57 -9.87
N ALA A 98 2.71 -10.33 -9.67
CA ALA A 98 1.87 -9.14 -9.86
C ALA A 98 1.29 -9.04 -11.28
N ALA A 99 2.10 -9.40 -12.29
CA ALA A 99 1.66 -9.41 -13.68
C ALA A 99 0.51 -10.39 -13.94
N LEU A 100 0.41 -11.49 -13.18
CA LEU A 100 -0.67 -12.47 -13.27
C LEU A 100 -1.87 -12.07 -12.42
N VAL A 101 -1.63 -11.51 -11.23
CA VAL A 101 -2.68 -11.16 -10.25
C VAL A 101 -3.59 -10.06 -10.77
N ILE A 102 -3.08 -9.07 -11.50
CA ILE A 102 -3.91 -7.98 -12.03
C ILE A 102 -4.98 -8.49 -13.01
N PRO A 103 -4.64 -9.14 -14.14
CA PRO A 103 -5.66 -9.65 -15.06
C PRO A 103 -6.54 -10.73 -14.41
N ALA A 104 -5.97 -11.63 -13.61
CA ALA A 104 -6.73 -12.69 -12.95
C ALA A 104 -7.71 -12.13 -11.90
N GLY A 105 -7.32 -11.11 -11.15
CA GLY A 105 -8.16 -10.46 -10.15
C GLY A 105 -9.27 -9.61 -10.78
N ILE A 106 -9.01 -8.94 -11.91
CA ILE A 106 -10.05 -8.26 -12.69
C ILE A 106 -11.07 -9.29 -13.19
N LEU A 107 -10.59 -10.40 -13.76
CA LEU A 107 -11.46 -11.48 -14.22
C LEU A 107 -12.29 -12.07 -13.07
N LEU A 108 -11.66 -12.35 -11.93
CA LEU A 108 -12.35 -12.81 -10.73
C LEU A 108 -13.43 -11.82 -10.29
N ASN A 109 -13.13 -10.53 -10.25
CA ASN A 109 -14.10 -9.52 -9.86
C ASN A 109 -15.30 -9.50 -10.82
N LEU A 110 -15.07 -9.57 -12.14
CA LEU A 110 -16.14 -9.67 -13.12
C LEU A 110 -16.97 -10.95 -12.95
N VAL A 111 -16.32 -12.10 -12.71
CA VAL A 111 -17.00 -13.38 -12.46
C VAL A 111 -17.89 -13.29 -11.22
N LEU A 112 -17.38 -12.76 -10.10
CA LEU A 112 -18.16 -12.61 -8.86
C LEU A 112 -19.35 -11.65 -9.04
N LEU A 113 -19.17 -10.58 -9.81
CA LEU A 113 -20.22 -9.61 -10.12
C LEU A 113 -21.34 -10.23 -10.98
N LEU A 114 -20.96 -10.97 -12.04
CA LEU A 114 -21.89 -11.67 -12.94
C LEU A 114 -22.62 -12.82 -12.24
N ALA A 115 -21.90 -13.58 -11.41
CA ALA A 115 -22.46 -14.64 -10.57
C ALA A 115 -23.31 -14.12 -9.40
N LYS A 116 -23.38 -12.79 -9.23
CA LYS A 116 -24.12 -12.10 -8.16
C LYS A 116 -23.63 -12.42 -6.74
N VAL A 117 -22.38 -12.82 -6.60
CA VAL A 117 -21.74 -13.03 -5.29
C VAL A 117 -21.38 -11.69 -4.66
N THR A 118 -20.95 -10.71 -5.46
CA THR A 118 -20.64 -9.35 -5.01
C THR A 118 -21.36 -8.28 -5.85
N LYS A 119 -21.47 -7.07 -5.31
CA LYS A 119 -21.95 -5.84 -5.95
C LYS A 119 -20.81 -4.86 -6.25
N THR A 120 -19.65 -5.01 -5.61
CA THR A 120 -18.48 -4.16 -5.83
C THR A 120 -17.75 -4.48 -7.12
N ILE A 121 -17.51 -3.46 -7.93
CA ILE A 121 -16.50 -3.47 -8.98
C ILE A 121 -15.28 -2.68 -8.50
N ASN A 122 -14.15 -3.37 -8.31
CA ASN A 122 -12.91 -2.73 -7.91
C ASN A 122 -12.29 -2.04 -9.12
N ILE A 123 -12.41 -0.71 -9.15
CA ILE A 123 -11.87 0.12 -10.23
C ILE A 123 -10.48 0.64 -9.92
N ASP A 124 -10.05 0.45 -8.67
CA ASP A 124 -8.75 0.86 -8.21
C ASP A 124 -7.72 -0.25 -8.41
N ILE A 125 -6.99 -0.11 -9.51
CA ILE A 125 -5.93 -1.04 -9.90
C ILE A 125 -4.74 -0.96 -8.92
N TRP A 126 -4.57 0.15 -8.20
CA TRP A 126 -3.53 0.25 -7.18
C TRP A 126 -3.71 -0.83 -6.12
N ASN A 127 -4.93 -1.05 -5.64
CA ASN A 127 -5.24 -2.02 -4.59
C ASN A 127 -4.79 -3.45 -4.88
N PHE A 128 -4.51 -3.79 -6.13
CA PHE A 128 -4.04 -5.13 -6.49
C PHE A 128 -2.66 -5.45 -5.91
N TRP A 129 -1.89 -4.45 -5.49
CA TRP A 129 -0.63 -4.68 -4.79
C TRP A 129 -0.82 -5.48 -3.52
N HIS A 130 -1.93 -5.29 -2.79
CA HIS A 130 -2.22 -6.06 -1.57
C HIS A 130 -2.34 -7.55 -1.87
N PHE A 131 -3.07 -7.88 -2.94
CA PHE A 131 -3.29 -9.26 -3.37
C PHE A 131 -1.99 -9.86 -3.92
N ALA A 132 -1.26 -9.09 -4.72
CA ALA A 132 0.03 -9.49 -5.26
C ALA A 132 1.05 -9.72 -4.14
N PHE A 133 1.07 -8.88 -3.10
CA PHE A 133 1.96 -9.02 -1.96
C PHE A 133 1.69 -10.31 -1.18
N ALA A 134 0.43 -10.54 -0.79
CA ALA A 134 0.03 -11.76 -0.09
C ALA A 134 0.35 -13.02 -0.91
N GLY A 135 0.08 -12.97 -2.22
CA GLY A 135 0.45 -14.05 -3.14
C GLY A 135 1.95 -14.26 -3.25
N ALA A 136 2.72 -13.17 -3.35
CA ALA A 136 4.17 -13.23 -3.47
C ALA A 136 4.82 -13.80 -2.20
N MET A 137 4.26 -13.52 -1.02
CA MET A 137 4.68 -14.17 0.23
C MET A 137 4.45 -15.69 0.20
N VAL A 138 3.27 -16.14 -0.25
CA VAL A 138 2.98 -17.58 -0.37
C VAL A 138 3.89 -18.24 -1.40
N GLN A 139 4.13 -17.59 -2.54
CA GLN A 139 5.09 -18.06 -3.53
C GLN A 139 6.51 -18.14 -2.95
N ALA A 140 6.95 -17.14 -2.19
CA ALA A 140 8.29 -17.10 -1.60
C ALA A 140 8.52 -18.25 -0.61
N VAL A 141 7.50 -18.61 0.17
CA VAL A 141 7.57 -19.73 1.13
C VAL A 141 7.44 -21.09 0.45
N THR A 142 6.57 -21.22 -0.55
CA THR A 142 6.25 -22.52 -1.17
C THR A 142 7.08 -22.84 -2.42
N GLY A 143 7.71 -21.84 -3.02
CA GLY A 143 8.37 -21.95 -4.34
C GLY A 143 7.40 -22.10 -5.52
N ASN A 144 6.08 -22.04 -5.31
CA ASN A 144 5.09 -22.33 -6.36
C ASN A 144 4.23 -21.09 -6.69
N ILE A 145 4.36 -20.61 -7.93
CA ILE A 145 3.64 -19.44 -8.44
C ILE A 145 2.12 -19.63 -8.45
N TRP A 146 1.62 -20.86 -8.65
CA TRP A 146 0.19 -21.14 -8.66
C TRP A 146 -0.43 -21.06 -7.27
N TYR A 147 0.29 -21.50 -6.23
CA TYR A 147 -0.16 -21.32 -4.85
C TYR A 147 -0.20 -19.84 -4.48
N GLY A 148 0.79 -19.05 -4.92
CA GLY A 148 0.76 -17.59 -4.80
C GLY A 148 -0.44 -16.96 -5.51
N LEU A 149 -0.75 -17.40 -6.74
CA LEU A 149 -1.88 -16.88 -7.50
C LEU A 149 -3.22 -17.23 -6.82
N ILE A 150 -3.39 -18.47 -6.40
CA ILE A 150 -4.61 -18.92 -5.70
C ILE A 150 -4.80 -18.12 -4.40
N SER A 151 -3.75 -17.93 -3.60
CA SER A 151 -3.86 -17.15 -2.36
C SER A 151 -4.17 -15.67 -2.63
N ALA A 152 -3.57 -15.08 -3.66
CA ALA A 152 -3.89 -13.71 -4.08
C ALA A 152 -5.35 -13.55 -4.49
N LEU A 153 -5.88 -14.49 -5.28
CA LEU A 153 -7.27 -14.49 -5.74
C LEU A 153 -8.26 -14.75 -4.59
N LEU A 154 -7.93 -15.66 -3.67
CA LEU A 154 -8.72 -15.87 -2.46
C LEU A 154 -8.76 -14.60 -1.62
N PHE A 155 -7.62 -13.93 -1.45
CA PHE A 155 -7.57 -12.67 -0.71
C PHE A 155 -8.41 -11.59 -1.40
N ALA A 156 -8.30 -11.44 -2.72
CA ALA A 156 -9.13 -10.52 -3.50
C ALA A 156 -10.63 -10.81 -3.36
N ALA A 157 -11.05 -12.08 -3.42
CA ALA A 157 -12.45 -12.48 -3.22
C ALA A 157 -12.97 -12.10 -1.83
N ILE A 158 -12.18 -12.36 -0.78
CA ILE A 158 -12.51 -12.01 0.59
C ILE A 158 -12.62 -10.49 0.74
N SER A 159 -11.67 -9.72 0.20
CA SER A 159 -11.70 -8.26 0.24
C SER A 159 -12.91 -7.67 -0.47
N LEU A 160 -13.31 -8.22 -1.63
CA LEU A 160 -14.53 -7.80 -2.34
C LEU A 160 -15.80 -8.09 -1.53
N PHE A 161 -15.87 -9.25 -0.86
CA PHE A 161 -17.01 -9.59 -0.01
C PHE A 161 -17.11 -8.67 1.22
N LEU A 162 -15.97 -8.39 1.88
CA LEU A 162 -15.92 -7.49 3.02
C LEU A 162 -16.22 -6.03 2.62
N ALA A 163 -15.82 -5.62 1.42
CA ALA A 163 -16.17 -4.30 0.87
C ALA A 163 -17.69 -4.14 0.73
N ASP A 164 -18.38 -5.14 0.19
CA ASP A 164 -19.85 -5.13 0.10
C ASP A 164 -20.51 -5.10 1.47
N TRP A 165 -20.00 -5.90 2.42
CA TRP A 165 -20.56 -5.97 3.76
C TRP A 165 -20.46 -4.63 4.50
N THR A 166 -19.33 -3.95 4.37
CA THR A 166 -19.07 -2.66 5.02
C THR A 166 -19.61 -1.46 4.23
N ALA A 167 -20.04 -1.63 2.98
CA ALA A 167 -20.46 -0.54 2.11
C ALA A 167 -21.51 0.40 2.76
N PRO A 168 -22.58 -0.08 3.43
CA PRO A 168 -23.55 0.82 4.06
C PRO A 168 -22.93 1.72 5.14
N ALA A 169 -22.05 1.17 5.97
CA ALA A 169 -21.38 1.91 7.03
C ALA A 169 -20.40 2.95 6.47
N ILE A 170 -19.63 2.57 5.44
CA ILE A 170 -18.72 3.49 4.76
C ILE A 170 -19.47 4.62 4.06
N GLN A 171 -20.58 4.32 3.39
CA GLN A 171 -21.40 5.33 2.73
C GLN A 171 -22.06 6.29 3.73
N GLN A 172 -22.44 5.80 4.92
CA GLN A 172 -22.93 6.64 6.01
C GLN A 172 -21.83 7.55 6.57
N LEU A 173 -20.63 7.00 6.76
CA LEU A 173 -19.47 7.75 7.28
C LEU A 173 -19.02 8.85 6.31
N LEU A 174 -18.90 8.52 5.02
CA LEU A 174 -18.37 9.44 4.01
C LEU A 174 -19.45 10.32 3.35
N GLY A 175 -20.72 9.97 3.49
CA GLY A 175 -21.82 10.65 2.82
C GLY A 175 -21.82 10.47 1.29
N ILE A 176 -21.06 9.52 0.75
CA ILE A 176 -20.95 9.25 -0.69
C ILE A 176 -21.73 7.97 -1.01
N PRO A 177 -22.87 8.04 -1.71
CA PRO A 177 -23.62 6.83 -2.07
C PRO A 177 -22.92 6.04 -3.18
N GLY A 178 -23.06 4.71 -3.14
CA GLY A 178 -22.62 3.82 -4.21
C GLY A 178 -21.11 3.50 -4.23
N ILE A 179 -20.40 3.69 -3.12
CA ILE A 179 -18.99 3.33 -2.97
C ILE A 179 -18.79 2.16 -1.99
N SER A 180 -17.65 1.50 -2.12
CA SER A 180 -17.15 0.47 -1.21
C SER A 180 -15.62 0.48 -1.19
N LEU A 181 -15.00 -0.18 -0.21
CA LEU A 181 -13.54 -0.19 -0.03
C LEU A 181 -12.97 -1.62 -0.09
N PRO A 182 -12.70 -2.17 -1.30
CA PRO A 182 -12.05 -3.48 -1.46
C PRO A 182 -10.54 -3.45 -1.23
N HIS A 183 -10.04 -2.44 -0.50
CA HIS A 183 -8.63 -2.26 -0.19
C HIS A 183 -8.16 -3.34 0.79
N GLY A 184 -7.12 -4.10 0.41
CA GLY A 184 -6.74 -5.34 1.09
C GLY A 184 -6.48 -5.19 2.59
N LEU A 185 -5.72 -4.17 3.01
CA LEU A 185 -5.44 -3.94 4.43
C LEU A 185 -6.73 -3.57 5.20
N SER A 186 -7.41 -2.47 4.86
CA SER A 186 -8.63 -2.04 5.55
C SER A 186 -9.71 -3.14 5.57
N ALA A 187 -9.95 -3.81 4.44
CA ALA A 187 -10.92 -4.90 4.36
C ALA A 187 -10.51 -6.08 5.26
N SER A 188 -9.23 -6.48 5.26
CA SER A 188 -8.74 -7.60 6.09
C SER A 188 -8.89 -7.36 7.59
N PHE A 189 -8.86 -6.09 8.03
CA PHE A 189 -9.04 -5.74 9.44
C PHE A 189 -10.50 -5.70 9.89
N VAL A 190 -11.48 -5.70 8.97
CA VAL A 190 -12.91 -5.58 9.33
C VAL A 190 -13.35 -6.66 10.35
N PRO A 191 -13.05 -7.96 10.17
CA PRO A 191 -13.47 -8.97 11.15
C PRO A 191 -12.90 -8.71 12.55
N PHE A 192 -11.63 -8.29 12.61
CA PHE A 192 -10.95 -7.96 13.86
C PHE A 192 -11.53 -6.69 14.50
N ALA A 193 -11.80 -5.65 13.70
CA ALA A 193 -12.41 -4.41 14.16
C ALA A 193 -13.81 -4.65 14.75
N VAL A 194 -14.62 -5.50 14.11
CA VAL A 194 -15.96 -5.87 14.61
C VAL A 194 -15.89 -6.62 15.93
N VAL A 195 -14.91 -7.52 16.10
CA VAL A 195 -14.69 -8.22 17.37
C VAL A 195 -14.18 -7.26 18.44
N ALA A 196 -13.20 -6.41 18.11
CA ALA A 196 -12.65 -5.43 19.03
C ALA A 196 -13.71 -4.45 19.52
N ASN A 197 -14.52 -3.88 18.61
CA ASN A 197 -15.63 -2.99 18.97
C ASN A 197 -16.62 -3.70 19.90
N LYS A 198 -17.03 -4.94 19.59
CA LYS A 198 -17.92 -5.71 20.48
C LYS A 198 -17.34 -5.95 21.89
N VAL A 199 -16.02 -6.04 22.02
CA VAL A 199 -15.37 -6.16 23.33
C VAL A 199 -15.34 -4.82 24.04
N ILE A 200 -14.96 -3.75 23.33
CA ILE A 200 -14.90 -2.38 23.86
C ILE A 200 -16.28 -1.91 24.34
N ASP A 201 -17.33 -2.16 23.55
CA ASP A 201 -18.72 -1.79 23.85
C ASP A 201 -19.24 -2.41 25.15
N LYS A 202 -18.66 -3.55 25.58
CA LYS A 202 -19.01 -4.25 26.82
C LYS A 202 -18.27 -3.73 28.06
N ILE A 203 -17.23 -2.92 27.89
CA ILE A 203 -16.41 -2.41 29.00
C ILE A 203 -16.97 -1.02 29.39
N PRO A 204 -17.68 -0.91 30.53
CA PRO A 204 -18.23 0.37 30.96
C PRO A 204 -17.11 1.37 31.24
N GLY A 205 -17.21 2.55 30.64
CA GLY A 205 -16.21 3.62 30.72
C GLY A 205 -15.40 3.73 29.43
N LEU A 206 -14.81 2.62 28.96
CA LEU A 206 -14.07 2.58 27.69
C LEU A 206 -15.00 2.79 26.48
N ASN A 207 -16.22 2.27 26.56
CA ASN A 207 -17.27 2.45 25.56
C ASN A 207 -17.76 3.90 25.38
N LYS A 208 -17.24 4.85 26.17
CA LYS A 208 -17.57 6.28 26.12
C LYS A 208 -16.36 7.16 25.79
N ILE A 209 -15.20 6.56 25.56
CA ILE A 209 -13.99 7.31 25.24
C ILE A 209 -14.03 7.64 23.75
N GLU A 210 -14.30 8.90 23.44
CA GLU A 210 -14.06 9.50 22.13
C GLU A 210 -12.70 10.17 22.18
N ALA A 211 -11.71 9.58 21.50
CA ALA A 211 -10.35 10.08 21.42
C ALA A 211 -10.05 10.42 19.97
N ASP A 212 -10.49 11.60 19.55
CA ASP A 212 -10.34 12.03 18.17
C ASP A 212 -8.87 12.35 17.86
N PRO A 213 -8.38 12.00 16.65
CA PRO A 213 -7.03 12.32 16.20
C PRO A 213 -6.68 13.82 16.33
N GLU A 214 -7.69 14.68 16.19
CA GLU A 214 -7.63 16.14 16.38
C GLU A 214 -7.16 16.54 17.80
N ASP A 215 -7.58 15.81 18.83
CA ASP A 215 -7.22 16.08 20.23
C ASP A 215 -5.80 15.63 20.59
N ILE A 216 -5.33 14.56 19.95
CA ILE A 216 -3.95 14.08 20.08
C ILE A 216 -3.01 15.04 19.35
N LYS A 217 -3.39 15.49 18.15
CA LYS A 217 -2.59 16.39 17.30
C LYS A 217 -2.34 17.75 17.95
N LYS A 218 -3.30 18.29 18.73
CA LYS A 218 -3.13 19.54 19.50
C LYS A 218 -2.09 19.47 20.61
N LYS A 219 -1.78 18.29 21.16
CA LYS A 219 -0.90 18.13 22.33
C LYS A 219 0.59 18.07 22.01
N PHE A 220 0.98 17.61 20.81
CA PHE A 220 2.38 17.29 20.52
C PHE A 220 3.17 18.38 19.78
N GLY A 221 2.53 19.44 19.26
CA GLY A 221 3.22 20.59 18.67
C GLY A 221 4.34 20.18 17.69
N VAL A 222 5.50 20.83 17.80
CA VAL A 222 6.70 20.55 16.97
C VAL A 222 7.26 19.12 17.20
N PHE A 223 7.06 18.53 18.38
CA PHE A 223 7.50 17.17 18.69
C PHE A 223 6.67 16.08 17.99
N GLY A 224 5.48 16.44 17.48
CA GLY A 224 4.63 15.56 16.69
C GLY A 224 4.88 15.63 15.18
N GLU A 225 5.77 16.52 14.71
CA GLU A 225 6.05 16.62 13.29
C GLU A 225 6.81 15.37 12.80
N PRO A 226 6.42 14.77 11.66
CA PRO A 226 7.07 13.57 11.13
C PRO A 226 8.59 13.69 11.01
N VAL A 227 9.11 14.89 10.69
CA VAL A 227 10.54 15.16 10.60
C VAL A 227 11.24 15.00 11.96
N PHE A 228 10.64 15.51 13.03
CA PHE A 228 11.20 15.45 14.37
C PHE A 228 11.12 14.02 14.92
N VAL A 229 9.97 13.37 14.73
CA VAL A 229 9.77 11.96 15.12
C VAL A 229 10.78 11.05 14.42
N GLY A 230 10.97 11.24 13.10
CA GLY A 230 11.98 10.51 12.33
C GLY A 230 13.40 10.72 12.87
N ALA A 231 13.77 11.98 13.15
CA ALA A 231 15.08 12.31 13.69
C ALA A 231 15.35 11.61 15.03
N VAL A 232 14.40 11.70 15.97
CA VAL A 232 14.55 11.10 17.30
C VAL A 232 14.65 9.59 17.23
N ILE A 233 13.77 8.93 16.47
CA ILE A 233 13.80 7.47 16.33
C ILE A 233 15.13 7.03 15.72
N GLY A 234 15.60 7.70 14.66
CA GLY A 234 16.87 7.40 14.03
C GLY A 234 18.06 7.55 14.99
N ILE A 235 18.10 8.65 15.76
CA ILE A 235 19.15 8.90 16.76
C ILE A 235 19.13 7.83 17.85
N VAL A 236 17.95 7.47 18.37
CA VAL A 236 17.83 6.47 19.44
C VAL A 236 18.33 5.11 18.95
N ILE A 237 17.88 4.65 17.79
CA ILE A 237 18.30 3.36 17.23
C ILE A 237 19.80 3.35 16.95
N ALA A 238 20.33 4.41 16.32
CA ALA A 238 21.75 4.49 16.01
C ALA A 238 22.61 4.63 17.27
N ALA A 239 22.15 5.33 18.31
CA ALA A 239 22.86 5.41 19.58
C ALA A 239 22.91 4.03 20.25
N LEU A 240 21.80 3.28 20.25
CA LEU A 240 21.76 1.92 20.78
C LEU A 240 22.71 0.99 20.01
N GLY A 241 22.80 1.13 18.69
CA GLY A 241 23.72 0.34 17.85
C GLY A 241 25.19 0.74 17.98
N TYR A 242 25.50 2.02 17.82
CA TYR A 242 26.88 2.49 17.62
C TYR A 242 27.53 3.15 18.83
N ALA A 243 26.79 3.55 19.89
CA ALA A 243 27.39 4.35 20.95
C ALA A 243 28.52 3.62 21.68
N GLY A 244 29.72 4.19 21.68
CA GLY A 244 30.90 3.57 22.28
C GLY A 244 31.62 2.57 21.39
N VAL A 245 31.22 2.43 20.12
CA VAL A 245 32.04 1.77 19.08
C VAL A 245 33.15 2.73 18.67
N ASP A 246 34.39 2.25 18.68
CA ASP A 246 35.60 3.04 18.38
C ASP A 246 35.74 4.32 19.22
N SER A 247 35.94 5.47 18.57
CA SER A 247 36.13 6.77 19.22
C SER A 247 34.88 7.64 19.09
N PHE A 248 34.71 8.59 20.01
CA PHE A 248 33.60 9.55 19.97
C PHE A 248 33.46 10.26 18.61
N GLY A 249 34.58 10.57 17.95
CA GLY A 249 34.59 11.21 16.64
C GLY A 249 34.08 10.33 15.49
N VAL A 250 33.86 9.02 15.72
CA VAL A 250 33.37 8.07 14.72
C VAL A 250 31.90 7.76 14.94
N TRP A 251 31.53 7.29 16.14
CA TRP A 251 30.15 6.86 16.38
C TRP A 251 29.17 8.03 16.49
N PHE A 252 29.58 9.17 17.06
CA PHE A 252 28.66 10.29 17.27
C PHE A 252 28.18 10.91 15.95
N PRO A 253 29.05 11.17 14.94
CA PRO A 253 28.59 11.59 13.62
C PRO A 253 27.68 10.57 12.93
N GLN A 254 27.95 9.27 13.06
CA GLN A 254 27.09 8.23 12.48
C GLN A 254 25.68 8.27 13.09
N VAL A 255 25.56 8.45 14.40
CA VAL A 255 24.26 8.61 15.07
C VAL A 255 23.48 9.80 14.51
N LEU A 256 24.14 10.95 14.35
CA LEU A 256 23.52 12.14 13.79
C LEU A 256 23.12 11.96 12.31
N GLN A 257 23.96 11.29 11.52
CA GLN A 257 23.69 10.98 10.11
C GLN A 257 22.45 10.11 9.97
N VAL A 258 22.32 9.04 10.76
CA VAL A 258 21.13 8.18 10.77
C VAL A 258 19.90 8.97 11.21
N GLY A 259 20.02 9.84 12.21
CA GLY A 259 18.97 10.76 12.62
C GLY A 259 18.43 11.61 11.47
N ILE A 260 19.32 12.32 10.77
CA ILE A 260 18.94 13.18 9.63
C ILE A 260 18.38 12.35 8.47
N ALA A 261 18.96 11.18 8.17
CA ALA A 261 18.44 10.28 7.14
C ALA A 261 16.99 9.86 7.45
N MET A 262 16.69 9.50 8.71
CA MET A 262 15.34 9.12 9.11
C MET A 262 14.36 10.29 9.09
N ALA A 263 14.81 11.49 9.47
CA ALA A 263 14.02 12.70 9.32
C ALA A 263 13.65 12.96 7.84
N ALA A 264 14.62 12.78 6.94
CA ALA A 264 14.41 12.92 5.49
C ALA A 264 13.43 11.87 4.95
N VAL A 265 13.55 10.60 5.36
CA VAL A 265 12.61 9.53 4.98
C VAL A 265 11.17 9.91 5.34
N MET A 266 10.92 10.38 6.57
CA MET A 266 9.59 10.75 7.05
C MET A 266 8.94 11.91 6.28
N VAL A 267 9.76 12.78 5.67
CA VAL A 267 9.28 13.93 4.87
C VAL A 267 9.15 13.60 3.39
N LEU A 268 10.12 12.86 2.84
CA LEU A 268 10.21 12.60 1.41
C LEU A 268 9.30 11.44 0.98
N MET A 269 9.15 10.40 1.81
CA MET A 269 8.36 9.22 1.43
C MET A 269 6.91 9.56 1.11
N PRO A 270 6.18 10.34 1.94
CA PRO A 270 4.81 10.73 1.61
C PRO A 270 4.70 11.53 0.31
N ARG A 271 5.70 12.37 -0.01
CA ARG A 271 5.71 13.17 -1.24
C ARG A 271 5.88 12.30 -2.48
N MET A 272 6.73 11.27 -2.42
CA MET A 272 6.90 10.35 -3.56
C MET A 272 5.66 9.49 -3.77
N VAL A 273 4.99 9.09 -2.69
CA VAL A 273 3.69 8.42 -2.75
C VAL A 273 2.62 9.32 -3.36
N ALA A 274 2.60 10.61 -3.03
CA ALA A 274 1.64 11.56 -3.61
C ALA A 274 1.78 11.66 -5.14
N LEU A 275 3.01 11.72 -5.68
CA LEU A 275 3.26 11.72 -7.12
C LEU A 275 2.71 10.45 -7.80
N LEU A 276 2.81 9.31 -7.12
CA LEU A 276 2.26 8.04 -7.58
C LEU A 276 0.73 8.13 -7.64
N MET A 277 0.09 8.58 -6.55
CA MET A 277 -1.37 8.72 -6.48
C MET A 277 -1.91 9.70 -7.53
N GLU A 278 -1.23 10.83 -7.75
CA GLU A 278 -1.58 11.79 -8.82
C GLU A 278 -1.61 11.13 -10.21
N GLY A 279 -0.66 10.24 -10.47
CA GLY A 279 -0.59 9.47 -11.71
C GLY A 279 -1.70 8.41 -11.86
N LEU A 280 -2.38 8.04 -10.77
CA LEU A 280 -3.48 7.06 -10.80
C LEU A 280 -4.86 7.70 -10.95
N ILE A 281 -5.01 9.00 -10.65
CA ILE A 281 -6.28 9.72 -10.76
C ILE A 281 -6.89 9.57 -12.17
N PRO A 282 -6.17 9.77 -13.29
CA PRO A 282 -6.76 9.69 -14.62
C PRO A 282 -7.31 8.31 -14.98
N LEU A 283 -6.64 7.24 -14.50
CA LEU A 283 -7.07 5.87 -14.68
C LEU A 283 -8.37 5.62 -13.90
N SER A 284 -8.40 6.04 -12.63
CA SER A 284 -9.54 5.86 -11.73
C SER A 284 -10.79 6.57 -12.26
N GLU A 285 -10.64 7.80 -12.76
CA GLU A 285 -11.73 8.56 -13.39
C GLU A 285 -12.26 7.88 -14.66
N ALA A 286 -11.37 7.43 -15.54
CA ALA A 286 -11.76 6.76 -16.79
C ALA A 286 -12.46 5.42 -16.52
N ALA A 287 -11.94 4.62 -15.59
CA ALA A 287 -12.57 3.37 -15.18
C ALA A 287 -13.98 3.61 -14.61
N ARG A 288 -14.13 4.63 -13.75
CA ARG A 288 -15.43 5.05 -13.20
C ARG A 288 -16.42 5.42 -14.31
N GLU A 289 -16.04 6.29 -15.24
CA GLU A 289 -16.92 6.71 -16.35
C GLU A 289 -17.30 5.55 -17.26
N PHE A 290 -16.34 4.70 -17.62
CA PHE A 290 -16.55 3.53 -18.46
C PHE A 290 -17.58 2.58 -17.85
N LEU A 291 -17.48 2.34 -16.54
CA LEU A 291 -18.37 1.44 -15.83
C LEU A 291 -19.73 2.06 -15.54
N GLN A 292 -19.81 3.35 -15.19
CA GLN A 292 -21.10 4.04 -15.04
C GLN A 292 -21.93 4.01 -16.34
N LYS A 293 -21.29 4.11 -17.51
CA LYS A 293 -21.98 4.00 -18.82
C LYS A 293 -22.50 2.60 -19.13
N ARG A 294 -21.91 1.55 -18.55
CA ARG A 294 -22.23 0.14 -18.82
C ARG A 294 -23.03 -0.55 -17.71
N ALA A 295 -23.05 0.04 -16.52
CA ALA A 295 -23.86 -0.40 -15.39
C ALA A 295 -25.32 0.04 -15.57
N SER A 296 -26.04 -0.56 -16.52
CA SER A 296 -27.48 -0.33 -16.69
C SER A 296 -28.30 -1.25 -15.77
N GLY A 297 -28.98 -0.66 -14.78
CA GLY A 297 -30.12 -1.29 -14.08
C GLY A 297 -29.82 -2.12 -12.83
N ARG A 298 -28.59 -2.13 -12.29
CA ARG A 298 -28.25 -2.84 -11.04
C ARG A 298 -27.50 -1.92 -10.07
N GLU A 299 -27.78 -2.09 -8.78
CA GLU A 299 -27.01 -1.46 -7.70
C GLU A 299 -25.59 -2.06 -7.69
N ILE A 300 -24.63 -1.30 -8.20
CA ILE A 300 -23.20 -1.65 -8.26
C ILE A 300 -22.44 -0.64 -7.41
N TYR A 301 -21.54 -1.12 -6.57
CA TYR A 301 -20.64 -0.27 -5.79
C TYR A 301 -19.33 -0.06 -6.53
N LEU A 302 -18.86 1.19 -6.56
CA LEU A 302 -17.52 1.51 -7.05
C LEU A 302 -16.52 1.27 -5.92
N GLY A 303 -15.64 0.29 -6.12
CA GLY A 303 -14.59 -0.06 -5.19
C GLY A 303 -13.39 0.90 -5.32
N LEU A 304 -13.07 1.59 -4.24
CA LEU A 304 -12.04 2.63 -4.18
C LEU A 304 -10.97 2.34 -3.10
N ASP A 305 -9.85 3.07 -3.16
CA ASP A 305 -8.82 3.07 -2.12
C ASP A 305 -9.37 3.55 -0.77
N SER A 306 -8.88 2.97 0.32
CA SER A 306 -9.21 3.38 1.69
C SER A 306 -8.79 4.80 2.05
N ALA A 307 -7.84 5.40 1.31
CA ALA A 307 -7.39 6.78 1.49
C ALA A 307 -8.53 7.79 1.39
N ILE A 308 -9.60 7.49 0.63
CA ILE A 308 -10.78 8.36 0.56
C ILE A 308 -11.46 8.51 1.93
N ALA A 309 -11.31 7.52 2.81
CA ALA A 309 -11.86 7.54 4.16
C ALA A 309 -10.92 8.19 5.19
N ILE A 310 -9.75 8.70 4.81
CA ILE A 310 -8.83 9.40 5.74
C ILE A 310 -8.93 10.92 5.55
N GLY A 311 -9.42 11.38 4.40
CA GLY A 311 -9.58 12.80 4.08
C GLY A 311 -10.90 13.45 4.50
N HIS A 312 -11.70 12.77 5.34
CA HIS A 312 -12.99 13.26 5.85
C HIS A 312 -12.85 13.84 7.26
#